data_AF-A0AAV4D983-F1
#
_entry.id   AF-A0AAV4D983-F1
#
_cell.length_a   1.000
_cell.length_b   1.000
_cell.length_c   1.000
_cell.angle_alpha   90.00
_cell.angle_beta   90.00
_cell.angle_gamma   90.00
#
_symmetry.space_group_name_H-M   'P 1'
#
loop_
_entity.id
_entity.type
_entity.pdbx_description
1 polymer ?
#
loop_
_entity_poly.entity_id
_entity_poly.type
_entity_poly.pdbx_seq_one_letter_code
_entity_poly.pdbx_strand_id
1 'polypeptide(L)'
;MLYRGNRVASLFSQLCNLNIDIRQLSCHDLKLIFRTVNITRELFPDGRVYNFNIPYRVMEANIRHFFGDRFGVLASFTQPDGSNSKTVSKKNFAQFYWSARKGKYSIPDGFGDQLDLESLQRIEILTLYTCYASRSKGFVAFLDLHARQREISSEHIRAHLLRGFKMIHSFFPFQDGALTVTFDIPLNRNLVLSCLKQVGVEEIMPNQEKYLIVLEKPLRETISFISSL
;
A
#
# COMPACT_ATOMS: atom_id res chain seq x y z
N MET A 1 5.20 11.94 6.66
CA MET A 1 5.35 12.87 5.52
C MET A 1 4.05 13.64 5.32
N LEU A 2 4.07 14.85 4.77
CA LEU A 2 2.85 15.65 4.56
C LEU A 2 2.65 15.88 3.05
N TYR A 3 1.39 16.06 2.64
CA TYR A 3 1.00 16.11 1.25
C TYR A 3 -0.05 17.19 0.97
N ARG A 4 0.13 17.95 -0.12
CA ARG A 4 -0.80 19.01 -0.53
C ARG A 4 -1.75 18.56 -1.64
N GLY A 5 -3.05 18.52 -1.36
CA GLY A 5 -4.10 17.95 -2.23
C GLY A 5 -4.25 18.61 -3.60
N ASN A 6 -3.76 19.84 -3.80
CA ASN A 6 -3.90 20.59 -5.05
C ASN A 6 -2.80 20.31 -6.10
N ARG A 7 -1.64 19.75 -5.73
CA ARG A 7 -0.53 19.42 -6.67
C ARG A 7 -0.66 18.06 -7.37
N VAL A 8 -1.68 17.33 -6.98
CA VAL A 8 -1.84 15.89 -7.17
C VAL A 8 -2.54 15.57 -8.48
N ALA A 9 -3.51 16.41 -8.84
CA ALA A 9 -4.31 16.27 -10.04
C ALA A 9 -3.46 16.35 -11.32
N SER A 10 -2.44 17.22 -11.35
CA SER A 10 -1.51 17.34 -12.49
C SER A 10 -0.54 16.17 -12.60
N LEU A 11 -0.23 15.48 -11.50
CA LEU A 11 0.59 14.26 -11.52
C LEU A 11 -0.23 13.06 -12.00
N PHE A 12 -1.54 13.06 -11.79
CA PHE A 12 -2.43 12.01 -12.26
C PHE A 12 -2.68 11.99 -13.77
N SER A 13 -2.42 13.07 -14.50
CA SER A 13 -2.46 13.05 -15.97
C SER A 13 -1.23 12.35 -16.55
N GLN A 14 -0.09 12.41 -15.86
CA GLN A 14 1.14 11.69 -16.24
C GLN A 14 1.01 10.16 -16.07
N LEU A 15 -0.02 9.69 -15.34
CA LEU A 15 -0.33 8.26 -15.17
C LEU A 15 -0.71 7.55 -16.47
N CYS A 16 -1.18 8.27 -17.49
CA CYS A 16 -1.63 7.64 -18.74
C CYS A 16 -0.51 6.90 -19.48
N ASN A 17 0.77 7.12 -19.10
CA ASN A 17 1.92 6.59 -19.83
C ASN A 17 2.58 5.38 -19.14
N LEU A 18 2.21 5.04 -17.90
CA LEU A 18 2.80 3.90 -17.18
C LEU A 18 1.93 2.65 -17.37
N ASN A 19 2.43 1.70 -18.15
CA ASN A 19 1.70 0.46 -18.46
C ASN A 19 1.90 -0.61 -17.37
N ILE A 20 1.64 -0.29 -16.11
CA ILE A 20 1.74 -1.27 -15.02
C ILE A 20 0.33 -1.62 -14.56
N ASP A 21 0.03 -2.91 -14.53
CA ASP A 21 -1.25 -3.41 -14.04
C ASP A 21 -1.27 -3.31 -12.51
N ILE A 22 -2.22 -2.57 -11.99
CA ILE A 22 -2.36 -2.31 -10.55
C ILE A 22 -3.83 -2.47 -10.19
N ARG A 23 -4.11 -3.45 -9.34
CA ARG A 23 -5.47 -3.86 -8.96
C ARG A 23 -5.67 -3.72 -7.46
N GLN A 24 -6.88 -3.35 -7.07
CA GLN A 24 -7.32 -3.55 -5.70
C GLN A 24 -7.70 -5.02 -5.56
N LEU A 25 -7.17 -5.67 -4.53
CA LEU A 25 -7.45 -7.09 -4.28
C LEU A 25 -8.75 -7.25 -3.50
N SER A 26 -9.42 -8.38 -3.70
CA SER A 26 -10.52 -8.84 -2.87
C SER A 26 -10.02 -9.63 -1.65
N CYS A 27 -10.93 -9.91 -0.72
CA CYS A 27 -10.69 -10.85 0.38
C CYS A 27 -10.33 -12.25 -0.14
N HIS A 28 -10.95 -12.68 -1.25
CA HIS A 28 -10.64 -13.95 -1.88
C HIS A 28 -9.20 -13.97 -2.44
N ASP A 29 -8.81 -12.92 -3.16
CA ASP A 29 -7.46 -12.81 -3.74
C ASP A 29 -6.38 -12.88 -2.65
N LEU A 30 -6.58 -12.16 -1.53
CA LEU A 30 -5.64 -12.20 -0.42
C LEU A 30 -5.58 -13.59 0.24
N LYS A 31 -6.71 -14.33 0.30
CA LYS A 31 -6.72 -15.73 0.74
C LYS A 31 -5.87 -16.60 -0.19
N LEU A 32 -6.00 -16.42 -1.50
CA LEU A 32 -5.19 -17.18 -2.47
C LEU A 32 -3.70 -16.88 -2.30
N ILE A 33 -3.33 -15.62 -2.09
CA ILE A 33 -1.94 -15.22 -1.79
C ILE A 33 -1.45 -15.94 -0.54
N PHE A 34 -2.18 -15.85 0.58
CA PHE A 34 -1.81 -16.44 1.87
C PHE A 34 -1.74 -17.98 1.85
N ARG A 35 -2.54 -18.63 0.99
CA ARG A 35 -2.50 -20.08 0.76
C ARG A 35 -1.32 -20.51 -0.11
N THR A 36 -0.82 -19.62 -0.97
CA THR A 36 0.28 -19.95 -1.88
C THR A 36 1.61 -19.71 -1.17
N VAL A 37 2.14 -20.77 -0.54
CA VAL A 37 3.32 -20.72 0.35
C VAL A 37 4.51 -19.98 -0.26
N ASN A 38 4.85 -20.24 -1.52
CA ASN A 38 5.99 -19.61 -2.17
C ASN A 38 5.83 -18.09 -2.26
N ILE A 39 4.66 -17.63 -2.73
CA ILE A 39 4.34 -16.22 -2.87
C ILE A 39 4.25 -15.54 -1.51
N THR A 40 3.62 -16.21 -0.54
CA THR A 40 3.55 -15.72 0.83
C THR A 40 4.93 -15.52 1.44
N ARG A 41 5.86 -16.46 1.24
CA ARG A 41 7.24 -16.34 1.76
C ARG A 41 8.03 -15.24 1.06
N GLU A 42 7.80 -15.04 -0.23
CA GLU A 42 8.46 -13.96 -0.98
C GLU A 42 7.97 -12.57 -0.57
N LEU A 43 6.65 -12.42 -0.31
CA LEU A 43 6.05 -11.15 0.11
C LEU A 43 6.18 -10.88 1.61
N PHE A 44 6.12 -11.94 2.43
CA PHE A 44 6.09 -11.86 3.89
C PHE A 44 7.10 -12.84 4.49
N PRO A 45 8.42 -12.62 4.32
CA PRO A 45 9.44 -13.57 4.75
C PRO A 45 9.38 -13.91 6.24
N ASP A 46 9.01 -12.94 7.07
CA ASP A 46 8.88 -13.12 8.53
C ASP A 46 7.55 -13.77 8.94
N GLY A 47 6.67 -14.09 7.97
CA GLY A 47 5.34 -14.63 8.21
C GLY A 47 4.41 -13.64 8.94
N ARG A 48 4.71 -12.34 8.85
CA ARG A 48 4.00 -11.26 9.54
C ARG A 48 3.62 -10.15 8.56
N VAL A 49 2.51 -9.48 8.88
CA VAL A 49 2.00 -8.29 8.19
C VAL A 49 1.81 -7.19 9.24
N TYR A 50 2.28 -5.98 8.96
CA TYR A 50 2.23 -4.87 9.92
C TYR A 50 1.15 -3.85 9.55
N ASN A 51 -0.10 -4.13 9.95
CA ASN A 51 -1.15 -3.12 9.79
C ASN A 51 -1.30 -2.29 11.07
N PHE A 52 -0.94 -1.00 11.00
CA PHE A 52 -1.24 0.02 12.01
C PHE A 52 -0.85 -0.41 13.45
N ASN A 53 0.45 -0.63 13.67
CA ASN A 53 1.05 -1.03 14.96
C ASN A 53 0.64 -2.41 15.51
N ILE A 54 -0.23 -3.16 14.85
CA ILE A 54 -0.55 -4.54 15.26
C ILE A 54 0.12 -5.52 14.28
N PRO A 55 1.14 -6.27 14.72
CA PRO A 55 1.68 -7.35 13.91
C PRO A 55 0.66 -8.48 13.82
N TYR A 56 0.17 -8.74 12.61
CA TYR A 56 -0.63 -9.92 12.34
C TYR A 56 0.25 -11.03 11.82
N ARG A 57 0.02 -12.25 12.27
CA ARG A 57 0.51 -13.43 11.54
C ARG A 57 -0.23 -13.52 10.21
N VAL A 58 0.48 -13.94 9.16
CA VAL A 58 -0.13 -14.25 7.85
C VAL A 58 -1.04 -15.46 8.03
N MET A 59 -2.31 -15.19 8.33
CA MET A 59 -3.33 -16.20 8.61
C MET A 59 -4.65 -15.76 7.98
N GLU A 60 -5.38 -16.71 7.41
CA GLU A 60 -6.68 -16.42 6.78
C GLU A 60 -7.68 -15.78 7.74
N ALA A 61 -7.65 -16.17 9.02
CA ALA A 61 -8.51 -15.60 10.06
C ALA A 61 -8.33 -14.09 10.23
N ASN A 62 -7.15 -13.56 9.88
CA ASN A 62 -6.82 -12.14 10.01
C ASN A 62 -7.21 -11.32 8.78
N ILE A 63 -7.51 -11.96 7.64
CA ILE A 63 -7.72 -11.28 6.35
C ILE A 63 -8.84 -10.25 6.39
N ARG A 64 -9.93 -10.53 7.13
CA ARG A 64 -11.06 -9.62 7.28
C ARG A 64 -10.68 -8.24 7.85
N HIS A 65 -9.56 -8.16 8.59
CA HIS A 65 -9.08 -6.90 9.18
C HIS A 65 -8.32 -6.01 8.19
N PHE A 66 -8.12 -6.48 6.95
CA PHE A 66 -7.47 -5.71 5.89
C PHE A 66 -8.46 -5.10 4.89
N PHE A 67 -9.77 -5.27 5.08
CA PHE A 67 -10.80 -4.74 4.16
C PHE A 67 -11.88 -3.95 4.88
N GLY A 68 -12.16 -2.75 4.37
CA GLY A 68 -13.28 -1.90 4.81
C GLY A 68 -13.40 -0.65 3.94
N ASP A 69 -14.21 0.30 4.40
CA ASP A 69 -14.53 1.49 3.61
C ASP A 69 -13.32 2.35 3.27
N ARG A 70 -12.28 2.32 4.12
CA ARG A 70 -11.09 3.18 3.99
C ARG A 70 -9.78 2.43 4.21
N PHE A 71 -9.82 1.11 4.12
CA PHE A 71 -8.64 0.26 4.19
C PHE A 71 -8.81 -0.94 3.28
N GLY A 72 -7.71 -1.40 2.71
CA GLY A 72 -7.74 -2.39 1.64
C GLY A 72 -6.34 -2.85 1.27
N VAL A 73 -6.29 -3.68 0.22
CA VAL A 73 -5.04 -4.20 -0.34
C VAL A 73 -4.95 -3.85 -1.82
N LEU A 74 -3.80 -3.33 -2.24
CA LEU A 74 -3.47 -3.04 -3.62
C LEU A 74 -2.33 -3.96 -4.05
N ALA A 75 -2.35 -4.49 -5.26
CA ALA A 75 -1.24 -5.24 -5.83
C ALA A 75 -0.87 -4.69 -7.21
N SER A 76 0.42 -4.64 -7.50
CA SER A 76 0.93 -4.42 -8.85
C SER A 76 1.50 -5.71 -9.42
N PHE A 77 1.39 -5.84 -10.75
CA PHE A 77 1.75 -7.04 -11.47
C PHE A 77 2.79 -6.73 -12.53
N THR A 78 3.74 -7.64 -12.76
CA THR A 78 4.55 -7.61 -13.98
C THR A 78 3.68 -7.85 -15.21
N GLN A 79 4.07 -7.20 -16.30
CA GLN A 79 3.52 -7.53 -17.61
C GLN A 79 3.91 -8.98 -17.96
N PRO A 80 3.02 -9.74 -18.62
CA PRO A 80 3.43 -10.97 -19.28
C PRO A 80 4.45 -10.64 -20.37
N ASP A 81 5.56 -11.39 -20.38
CA ASP A 81 6.57 -11.28 -21.43
C ASP A 81 5.91 -11.43 -22.81
N GLY A 82 5.93 -10.37 -23.62
CA GLY A 82 5.41 -10.38 -24.99
C GLY A 82 3.97 -9.89 -25.19
N SER A 83 3.26 -9.43 -24.15
CA SER A 83 1.92 -8.86 -24.35
C SER A 83 1.98 -7.37 -24.71
N ASN A 84 1.81 -7.04 -26.00
CA ASN A 84 1.37 -5.72 -26.44
C ASN A 84 -0.12 -5.51 -26.14
N SER A 85 -0.56 -5.83 -24.91
CA SER A 85 -1.98 -5.90 -24.58
C SER A 85 -2.56 -4.52 -24.28
N LYS A 86 -3.59 -4.21 -25.03
CA LYS A 86 -4.44 -3.04 -24.99
C LYS A 86 -5.11 -2.86 -23.61
N THR A 87 -5.01 -1.63 -23.12
CA THR A 87 -6.02 -0.90 -22.34
C THR A 87 -6.60 -1.63 -21.11
N VAL A 88 -6.09 -1.25 -19.95
CA VAL A 88 -6.70 -1.45 -18.63
C VAL A 88 -8.21 -1.20 -18.68
N SER A 89 -8.98 -2.21 -18.27
CA SER A 89 -10.42 -2.13 -18.02
C SER A 89 -10.72 -0.94 -17.12
N LYS A 90 -11.28 0.13 -17.68
CA LYS A 90 -11.80 1.31 -16.97
C LYS A 90 -13.09 0.96 -16.22
N LYS A 91 -13.10 -0.10 -15.40
CA LYS A 91 -14.26 -0.38 -14.53
C LYS A 91 -14.21 0.50 -13.28
N ASN A 92 -15.35 1.12 -13.01
CA ASN A 92 -15.54 2.33 -12.21
C ASN A 92 -15.19 2.18 -10.73
N PHE A 93 -14.07 2.77 -10.31
CA PHE A 93 -13.71 2.97 -8.90
C PHE A 93 -14.80 3.71 -8.11
N ALA A 94 -15.57 4.57 -8.78
CA ALA A 94 -16.66 5.35 -8.18
C ALA A 94 -17.90 4.52 -7.77
N GLN A 95 -18.10 3.33 -8.35
CA GLN A 95 -19.30 2.51 -8.11
C GLN A 95 -19.20 1.70 -6.80
N PHE A 96 -17.97 1.43 -6.32
CA PHE A 96 -17.69 0.80 -5.02
C PHE A 96 -18.13 1.70 -3.85
N TYR A 97 -17.88 3.01 -3.93
CA TYR A 97 -18.15 3.97 -2.85
C TYR A 97 -19.62 4.12 -2.46
N TRP A 98 -20.54 3.92 -3.39
CA TRP A 98 -21.96 4.06 -3.11
C TRP A 98 -22.54 2.86 -2.35
N SER A 99 -21.88 1.70 -2.40
CA SER A 99 -22.36 0.45 -1.80
C SER A 99 -22.03 0.35 -0.30
N ALA A 100 -20.85 0.84 0.09
CA ALA A 100 -20.37 0.82 1.48
C ALA A 100 -21.17 1.74 2.44
N ARG A 101 -21.81 2.78 1.90
CA ARG A 101 -22.54 3.80 2.67
C ARG A 101 -23.81 3.29 3.40
N LYS A 102 -24.23 2.04 3.16
CA LYS A 102 -25.48 1.46 3.69
C LYS A 102 -25.32 0.53 4.90
N GLY A 103 -24.15 0.50 5.56
CA GLY A 103 -23.99 -0.15 6.88
C GLY A 103 -24.20 -1.68 6.89
N LYS A 104 -24.29 -2.32 5.73
CA LYS A 104 -24.22 -3.78 5.59
C LYS A 104 -22.84 -4.10 5.05
N TYR A 105 -21.97 -4.63 5.91
CA TYR A 105 -20.68 -5.22 5.53
C TYR A 105 -20.89 -6.53 4.76
N SER A 106 -21.60 -6.48 3.64
CA SER A 106 -21.44 -7.48 2.59
C SER A 106 -20.27 -7.01 1.75
N ILE A 107 -19.08 -7.57 2.04
CA ILE A 107 -17.93 -7.48 1.14
C ILE A 107 -18.45 -7.98 -0.22
N PRO A 108 -18.53 -7.14 -1.27
CA PRO A 108 -19.11 -7.58 -2.53
C PRO A 108 -18.19 -8.65 -3.14
N ASP A 109 -18.66 -9.89 -3.22
CA ASP A 109 -17.97 -11.07 -3.76
C ASP A 109 -17.77 -11.03 -5.30
N GLY A 110 -17.68 -9.85 -5.92
CA GLY A 110 -17.81 -9.78 -7.39
C GLY A 110 -17.28 -8.53 -8.06
N PHE A 111 -16.02 -8.14 -7.83
CA PHE A 111 -15.37 -7.15 -8.68
C PHE A 111 -13.89 -7.47 -8.94
N GLY A 112 -13.57 -7.62 -10.22
CA GLY A 112 -12.26 -8.03 -10.73
C GLY A 112 -12.32 -9.47 -11.25
N ASP A 113 -11.61 -9.77 -12.34
CA ASP A 113 -11.30 -11.16 -12.65
C ASP A 113 -10.50 -11.68 -11.45
N GLN A 114 -11.08 -12.64 -10.75
CA GLN A 114 -10.47 -13.31 -9.61
C GLN A 114 -9.05 -13.73 -9.98
N LEU A 115 -8.09 -13.53 -9.07
CA LEU A 115 -6.71 -13.87 -9.39
C LEU A 115 -6.60 -15.36 -9.75
N ASP A 116 -6.15 -15.62 -10.97
CA ASP A 116 -5.70 -16.95 -11.36
C ASP A 116 -4.27 -17.20 -10.85
N LEU A 117 -3.86 -18.47 -10.91
CA LEU A 117 -2.53 -18.89 -10.45
C LEU A 117 -1.39 -18.18 -11.19
N GLU A 118 -1.59 -17.86 -12.48
CA GLU A 118 -0.60 -17.15 -13.29
C GLU A 118 -0.43 -15.70 -12.82
N SER A 119 -1.54 -14.99 -12.56
CA SER A 119 -1.52 -13.62 -12.07
C SER A 119 -0.93 -13.52 -10.67
N LEU A 120 -1.14 -14.52 -9.81
CA LEU A 120 -0.48 -14.60 -8.50
C LEU A 120 1.06 -14.58 -8.65
N GLN A 121 1.60 -15.30 -9.64
CA GLN A 121 3.05 -15.35 -9.88
C GLN A 121 3.64 -14.02 -10.36
N ARG A 122 2.80 -13.13 -10.86
CA ARG A 122 3.20 -11.82 -11.38
C ARG A 122 3.11 -10.70 -10.35
N ILE A 123 2.59 -10.95 -9.14
CA ILE A 123 2.53 -9.93 -8.09
C ILE A 123 3.94 -9.47 -7.73
N GLU A 124 4.23 -8.18 -7.86
CA GLU A 124 5.52 -7.57 -7.49
C GLU A 124 5.46 -6.88 -6.14
N ILE A 125 4.51 -5.96 -6.00
CA ILE A 125 4.31 -5.16 -4.79
C ILE A 125 2.88 -5.35 -4.33
N LEU A 126 2.71 -5.64 -3.05
CA LEU A 126 1.46 -5.64 -2.33
C LEU A 126 1.49 -4.50 -1.32
N THR A 127 0.46 -3.66 -1.30
CA THR A 127 0.32 -2.59 -0.32
C THR A 127 -0.96 -2.75 0.47
N LEU A 128 -0.83 -2.89 1.78
CA LEU A 128 -1.94 -2.69 2.69
C LEU A 128 -2.06 -1.20 2.95
N TYR A 129 -3.24 -0.65 2.77
CA TYR A 129 -3.48 0.76 3.05
C TYR A 129 -4.61 0.93 4.04
N THR A 130 -4.50 1.97 4.85
CA THR A 130 -5.57 2.44 5.75
C THR A 130 -5.57 3.96 5.77
N CYS A 131 -6.73 4.59 5.68
CA CYS A 131 -6.84 6.04 5.74
C CYS A 131 -8.02 6.56 6.57
N TYR A 132 -7.83 7.71 7.21
CA TYR A 132 -8.80 8.32 8.12
C TYR A 132 -8.92 9.82 7.86
N ALA A 133 -10.12 10.36 8.01
CA ALA A 133 -10.30 11.81 8.04
C ALA A 133 -9.71 12.36 9.36
N SER A 134 -8.97 13.46 9.28
CA SER A 134 -8.57 14.24 10.45
C SER A 134 -9.69 15.17 10.88
N ARG A 135 -9.79 15.44 12.19
CA ARG A 135 -10.75 16.42 12.74
C ARG A 135 -10.47 17.84 12.26
N SER A 136 -9.22 18.17 11.92
CA SER A 136 -8.76 19.54 11.64
C SER A 136 -8.75 19.91 10.15
N LYS A 137 -9.56 19.24 9.32
CA LYS A 137 -9.54 19.30 7.83
C LYS A 137 -8.26 18.68 7.27
N GLY A 138 -8.40 17.50 6.67
CA GLY A 138 -7.29 16.72 6.14
C GLY A 138 -7.52 15.22 6.35
N PHE A 139 -6.52 14.42 6.01
CA PHE A 139 -6.55 12.98 6.26
C PHE A 139 -5.21 12.45 6.75
N VAL A 140 -5.21 11.24 7.29
CA VAL A 140 -4.00 10.48 7.58
C VAL A 140 -4.09 9.16 6.82
N ALA A 141 -3.03 8.79 6.11
CA ALA A 141 -2.93 7.54 5.38
C ALA A 141 -1.70 6.75 5.83
N PHE A 142 -1.85 5.43 5.87
CA PHE A 142 -0.83 4.46 6.21
C PHE A 142 -0.71 3.52 5.03
N LEU A 143 0.50 3.33 4.53
CA LEU A 143 0.83 2.42 3.45
C LEU A 143 1.90 1.45 3.94
N ASP A 144 1.60 0.15 3.93
CA ASP A 144 2.54 -0.92 4.26
C ASP A 144 2.88 -1.69 2.98
N LEU A 145 4.09 -1.48 2.45
CA LEU A 145 4.54 -2.04 1.18
C LEU A 145 5.34 -3.33 1.41
N HIS A 146 4.84 -4.42 0.88
CA HIS A 146 5.51 -5.70 0.77
C HIS A 146 5.88 -5.93 -0.68
N ALA A 147 7.11 -6.35 -0.92
CA ALA A 147 7.59 -6.57 -2.26
C ALA A 147 8.30 -7.91 -2.35
N ARG A 148 8.24 -8.55 -3.51
CA ARG A 148 9.01 -9.78 -3.73
C ARG A 148 10.51 -9.51 -3.54
N GLN A 149 11.24 -10.54 -3.14
CA GLN A 149 12.70 -10.50 -2.93
C GLN A 149 13.49 -10.48 -4.25
N ARG A 150 13.17 -9.54 -5.13
CA ARG A 150 13.88 -9.29 -6.40
C ARG A 150 14.03 -7.80 -6.62
N GLU A 151 14.88 -7.43 -7.56
CA GLU A 151 15.04 -6.03 -7.94
C GLU A 151 13.76 -5.54 -8.63
N ILE A 152 13.18 -4.47 -8.10
CA ILE A 152 11.97 -3.85 -8.65
C ILE A 152 12.35 -2.48 -9.19
N SER A 153 11.93 -2.21 -10.43
CA SER A 153 12.27 -0.96 -11.08
C SER A 153 11.65 0.25 -10.36
N SER A 154 12.35 1.38 -10.43
CA SER A 154 11.88 2.67 -9.92
C SER A 154 10.53 3.06 -10.52
N GLU A 155 10.34 2.78 -11.81
CA GLU A 155 9.10 3.03 -12.54
C GLU A 155 7.94 2.22 -11.96
N HIS A 156 8.18 0.95 -11.61
CA HIS A 156 7.17 0.08 -11.02
C HIS A 156 6.71 0.56 -9.66
N ILE A 157 7.66 0.87 -8.77
CA ILE A 157 7.38 1.42 -7.44
C ILE A 157 6.61 2.75 -7.57
N ARG A 158 7.05 3.63 -8.47
CA ARG A 158 6.41 4.93 -8.70
C ARG A 158 4.97 4.79 -9.18
N ALA A 159 4.71 3.91 -10.17
CA ALA A 159 3.36 3.67 -10.66
C ALA A 159 2.44 3.12 -9.57
N HIS A 160 2.95 2.14 -8.80
CA HIS A 160 2.23 1.51 -7.69
C HIS A 160 1.84 2.53 -6.63
N LEU A 161 2.80 3.33 -6.16
CA LEU A 161 2.57 4.41 -5.20
C LEU A 161 1.57 5.44 -5.74
N LEU A 162 1.78 5.95 -6.96
CA LEU A 162 0.92 6.97 -7.56
C LEU A 162 -0.53 6.48 -7.71
N ARG A 163 -0.74 5.22 -8.06
CA ARG A 163 -2.07 4.59 -8.07
C ARG A 163 -2.67 4.50 -6.67
N GLY A 164 -1.88 4.09 -5.68
CA GLY A 164 -2.28 4.10 -4.27
C GLY A 164 -2.74 5.49 -3.80
N PHE A 165 -1.98 6.54 -4.12
CA PHE A 165 -2.36 7.92 -3.81
C PHE A 165 -3.62 8.37 -4.54
N LYS A 166 -3.77 8.04 -5.83
CA LYS A 166 -4.99 8.36 -6.58
C LYS A 166 -6.23 7.77 -5.93
N MET A 167 -6.12 6.52 -5.48
CA MET A 167 -7.15 5.87 -4.71
C MET A 167 -7.39 6.59 -3.38
N ILE A 168 -6.35 6.89 -2.59
CA ILE A 168 -6.51 7.60 -1.31
C ILE A 168 -7.18 8.97 -1.48
N HIS A 169 -6.78 9.73 -2.50
CA HIS A 169 -7.35 11.05 -2.82
C HIS A 169 -8.81 10.99 -3.24
N SER A 170 -9.27 9.86 -3.78
CA SER A 170 -10.70 9.69 -4.05
C SER A 170 -11.55 9.69 -2.78
N PHE A 171 -10.98 9.31 -1.62
CA PHE A 171 -11.68 9.34 -0.32
C PHE A 171 -11.75 10.76 0.24
N PHE A 172 -10.75 11.59 -0.08
CA PHE A 172 -10.55 12.93 0.49
C PHE A 172 -10.20 13.95 -0.61
N PRO A 173 -11.14 14.23 -1.54
CA PRO A 173 -10.88 15.14 -2.64
C PRO A 173 -10.50 16.53 -2.10
N PHE A 174 -9.43 17.11 -2.66
CA PHE A 174 -8.91 18.45 -2.32
C PHE A 174 -8.46 18.65 -0.86
N GLN A 175 -8.25 17.58 -0.11
CA GLN A 175 -7.75 17.66 1.26
C GLN A 175 -6.25 17.39 1.33
N ASP A 176 -5.58 18.06 2.27
CA ASP A 176 -4.19 17.79 2.61
C ASP A 176 -4.09 16.55 3.51
N GLY A 177 -2.98 15.81 3.38
CA GLY A 177 -2.82 14.52 4.03
C GLY A 177 -1.50 14.38 4.78
N ALA A 178 -1.52 13.66 5.90
CA ALA A 178 -0.33 13.06 6.48
C ALA A 178 -0.20 11.61 6.01
N LEU A 179 1.02 11.21 5.69
CA LEU A 179 1.33 9.89 5.18
C LEU A 179 2.41 9.23 6.02
N THR A 180 2.12 8.00 6.44
CA THR A 180 3.07 7.06 6.99
C THR A 180 3.29 5.95 5.97
N VAL A 181 4.54 5.65 5.64
CA VAL A 181 4.90 4.56 4.73
C VAL A 181 5.86 3.64 5.45
N THR A 182 5.49 2.37 5.54
CA THR A 182 6.36 1.26 5.94
C THR A 182 6.64 0.41 4.71
N PHE A 183 7.83 -0.19 4.66
CA PHE A 183 8.22 -1.05 3.56
C PHE A 183 9.26 -2.06 4.03
N ASP A 184 9.22 -3.26 3.44
CA ASP A 184 10.17 -4.33 3.75
C ASP A 184 11.58 -4.07 3.19
N ILE A 185 12.55 -4.81 3.74
CA ILE A 185 13.99 -4.76 3.41
C ILE A 185 14.30 -4.80 1.89
N PRO A 186 13.59 -5.58 1.04
CA PRO A 186 13.89 -5.61 -0.39
C PRO A 186 13.70 -4.27 -1.10
N LEU A 187 12.89 -3.36 -0.55
CA LEU A 187 12.65 -2.05 -1.14
C LEU A 187 13.74 -1.07 -0.69
N ASN A 188 14.49 -0.54 -1.66
CA ASN A 188 15.47 0.50 -1.40
C ASN A 188 14.77 1.76 -0.85
N ARG A 189 15.08 2.12 0.40
CA ARG A 189 14.51 3.31 1.07
C ARG A 189 14.62 4.59 0.25
N ASN A 190 15.80 4.88 -0.30
CA ASN A 190 16.02 6.11 -1.07
C ASN A 190 15.21 6.11 -2.36
N LEU A 191 15.01 4.93 -2.95
CA LEU A 191 14.17 4.77 -4.12
C LEU A 191 12.70 5.02 -3.79
N VAL A 192 12.17 4.45 -2.72
CA VAL A 192 10.80 4.70 -2.25
C VAL A 192 10.60 6.19 -1.93
N LEU A 193 11.53 6.81 -1.21
CA LEU A 193 11.48 8.25 -0.88
C LEU A 193 11.54 9.14 -2.11
N SER A 194 12.37 8.82 -3.11
CA SER A 194 12.43 9.59 -4.35
C SER A 194 11.13 9.46 -5.17
N CYS A 195 10.54 8.25 -5.21
CA CYS A 195 9.22 8.05 -5.82
C CYS A 195 8.13 8.83 -5.08
N LEU A 196 8.13 8.84 -3.74
CA LEU A 196 7.22 9.63 -2.92
C LEU A 196 7.33 11.13 -3.22
N LYS A 197 8.55 11.66 -3.33
CA LYS A 197 8.78 13.06 -3.73
C LYS A 197 8.22 13.36 -5.12
N GLN A 198 8.41 12.46 -6.09
CA GLN A 198 7.88 12.62 -7.44
C GLN A 198 6.35 12.60 -7.52
N VAL A 199 5.68 11.89 -6.60
CA VAL A 199 4.21 11.94 -6.49
C VAL A 199 3.71 13.10 -5.62
N GLY A 200 4.62 14.00 -5.23
CA GLY A 200 4.38 15.26 -4.52
C GLY A 200 4.39 15.15 -3.00
N VAL A 201 4.78 14.01 -2.44
CA VAL A 201 4.90 13.81 -0.98
C VAL A 201 6.21 14.44 -0.50
N GLU A 202 6.08 15.44 0.36
CA GLU A 202 7.24 16.18 0.87
C GLU A 202 7.66 15.65 2.25
N GLU A 203 8.97 15.57 2.45
CA GLU A 203 9.61 15.00 3.63
C GLU A 203 9.59 16.04 4.75
N ILE A 204 8.46 16.10 5.48
CA ILE A 204 8.27 16.81 6.75
C ILE A 204 8.23 18.34 6.60
N MET A 205 7.15 18.95 7.11
CA MET A 205 7.10 20.41 7.23
C MET A 205 7.95 20.86 8.42
N PRO A 206 8.77 21.92 8.30
CA PRO A 206 9.41 22.54 9.45
C PRO A 206 8.36 22.92 10.51
N ASN A 207 8.68 22.74 11.79
CA ASN A 207 7.85 23.00 12.99
C ASN A 207 6.83 21.92 13.41
N GLN A 208 6.96 20.66 12.99
CA GLN A 208 6.13 19.52 13.45
C GLN A 208 6.72 18.75 14.66
N GLU A 209 7.51 19.42 15.51
CA GLU A 209 8.26 18.85 16.66
C GLU A 209 7.39 18.22 17.78
N LYS A 210 6.05 18.22 17.67
CA LYS A 210 5.16 17.72 18.73
C LYS A 210 5.05 16.20 18.83
N TYR A 211 5.56 15.44 17.86
CA TYR A 211 5.48 13.98 17.88
C TYR A 211 6.88 13.37 17.95
N LEU A 212 7.17 12.75 19.09
CA LEU A 212 8.37 11.95 19.30
C LEU A 212 8.09 10.52 18.80
N ILE A 213 8.79 10.08 17.76
CA ILE A 213 8.83 8.66 17.38
C ILE A 213 9.98 8.04 18.19
N VAL A 214 9.63 7.32 19.25
CA VAL A 214 10.60 6.57 20.07
C VAL A 214 10.76 5.18 19.46
N LEU A 215 11.97 4.81 19.09
CA LEU A 215 12.32 3.43 18.70
C LEU A 215 12.92 2.74 19.92
N GLU A 216 12.33 1.63 20.34
CA GLU A 216 12.91 0.76 21.36
C GLU A 216 14.20 0.12 20.79
N LYS A 217 15.32 0.29 21.49
CA LYS A 217 16.57 -0.38 21.10
C LYS A 217 16.45 -1.89 21.33
N PRO A 218 16.95 -2.74 20.43
CA PRO A 218 17.04 -4.17 20.68
C PRO A 218 17.87 -4.44 21.94
N LEU A 219 17.33 -5.24 22.86
CA LEU A 219 17.92 -5.64 24.15
C LEU A 219 19.35 -6.21 24.08
N ARG A 220 19.87 -6.53 22.88
CA ARG A 220 21.23 -7.02 22.68
C ARG A 220 22.32 -5.98 22.95
N GLU A 221 21.98 -4.68 22.97
CA GLU A 221 22.91 -3.60 23.38
C GLU A 221 22.82 -3.28 24.88
N THR A 222 21.83 -3.80 25.61
CA THR A 222 21.65 -3.47 27.04
C THR A 222 22.57 -4.29 27.94
N ILE A 223 23.00 -5.47 27.48
CA ILE A 223 23.86 -6.36 28.28
C ILE A 223 25.28 -5.80 28.40
N SER A 224 25.80 -5.09 27.39
CA SER A 224 27.15 -4.49 27.46
C SER A 224 27.23 -3.36 28.50
N PHE A 225 26.14 -2.62 28.71
CA PHE A 225 26.08 -1.53 29.69
C PHE A 225 25.98 -2.03 31.13
N ILE A 226 25.28 -3.16 31.36
CA ILE A 226 25.19 -3.79 32.68
C ILE A 226 26.50 -4.50 33.05
N SER A 227 27.24 -5.03 32.07
CA SER A 227 28.57 -5.63 32.32
C SER A 227 29.71 -4.62 32.54
N SER A 228 29.41 -3.31 32.46
CA SER A 228 30.37 -2.22 32.72
C SER A 228 30.03 -1.36 33.94
N LEU A 229 29.01 -1.76 34.71
CA LEU A 229 28.66 -1.20 36.03
C LEU A 229 29.03 -2.22 37.12
#